data_AF-A0A1G4BT14-F1
#
_entry.id   AF-A0A1G4BT14-F1
#
_cell.length_a   1.000
_cell.length_b   1.000
_cell.length_c   1.000
_cell.angle_alpha   90.00
_cell.angle_beta   90.00
_cell.angle_gamma   90.00
#
_symmetry.space_group_name_H-M   'P 1'
#
loop_
_entity.id
_entity.type
_entity.pdbx_description
1 polymer ?
#
loop_
_entity_poly.entity_id
_entity_poly.type
_entity_poly.pdbx_seq_one_letter_code
_entity_poly.pdbx_strand_id
1 'polypeptide(L)'
;MQIIYVLVTVTAKITICCFYHRVFPGKRSQIAAKVAIAVLIVRGLIFFFLLAFQCVPLTAIWDKSAKGHCLNLKAIGYAGAISGIAEDVVLLIMPIPELLHLQLGLKKKLGLIFMFCLGSFGCIASVVRLKSLVSFANSFDPTWDNADVVSWSGVEMNVAVVCGSLAALRALINYLIPFFTTVKEDTSESMYSLQEDRKEGAIEV
;
A
#
# COMPACT_ATOMS: atom_id res chain seq x y z
N MET A 1 0.98 3.66 -19.60
CA MET A 1 0.34 2.73 -18.63
C MET A 1 1.33 2.11 -17.64
N GLN A 2 2.43 1.50 -18.09
CA GLN A 2 3.36 0.79 -17.19
C GLN A 2 3.95 1.65 -16.06
N ILE A 3 4.32 2.90 -16.33
CA ILE A 3 4.88 3.83 -15.31
C ILE A 3 3.85 4.11 -14.21
N ILE A 4 2.60 4.44 -14.58
CA ILE A 4 1.52 4.72 -13.62
C ILE A 4 1.25 3.49 -12.75
N TYR A 5 1.21 2.31 -13.36
CA TYR A 5 1.04 1.05 -12.64
C TYR A 5 2.16 0.82 -11.61
N VAL A 6 3.43 1.04 -11.98
CA VAL A 6 4.57 0.92 -11.05
C VAL A 6 4.45 1.91 -9.90
N LEU A 7 4.09 3.17 -10.17
CA LEU A 7 3.95 4.19 -9.13
C LEU A 7 2.81 3.86 -8.14
N VAL A 8 1.66 3.42 -8.65
CA VAL A 8 0.51 3.04 -7.81
C VAL A 8 0.85 1.84 -6.93
N THR A 9 1.44 0.80 -7.50
CA THR A 9 1.81 -0.42 -6.75
C THR A 9 2.86 -0.14 -5.68
N VAL A 10 3.90 0.64 -5.99
CA VAL A 10 4.94 1.03 -5.00
C VAL A 10 4.32 1.85 -3.86
N THR A 11 3.49 2.84 -4.19
CA THR A 11 2.84 3.71 -3.18
C THR A 11 1.89 2.92 -2.29
N ALA A 12 1.14 1.96 -2.85
CA ALA A 12 0.27 1.08 -2.08
C ALA A 12 1.08 0.23 -1.07
N LYS A 13 2.19 -0.38 -1.51
CA LYS A 13 3.06 -1.18 -0.63
C LYS A 13 3.73 -0.35 0.47
N ILE A 14 4.14 0.88 0.16
CA ILE A 14 4.68 1.82 1.16
C ILE A 14 3.63 2.17 2.21
N THR A 15 2.38 2.40 1.78
CA THR A 15 1.25 2.69 2.69
C THR A 15 1.01 1.54 3.66
N ILE A 16 1.03 0.30 3.15
CA ILE A 16 0.94 -0.93 3.95
C ILE A 16 2.11 -0.99 4.95
N CYS A 17 3.36 -0.82 4.51
CA CYS A 17 4.53 -0.85 5.40
C CYS A 17 4.46 0.23 6.51
N CYS A 18 4.03 1.44 6.16
CA CYS A 18 3.89 2.54 7.10
C CYS A 18 2.82 2.24 8.18
N PHE A 19 1.69 1.66 7.76
CA PHE A 19 0.68 1.20 8.71
C PHE A 19 1.21 0.09 9.61
N TYR A 20 2.02 -0.83 9.09
CA TYR A 20 2.62 -1.91 9.87
C TYR A 20 3.57 -1.36 10.94
N HIS A 21 4.43 -0.40 10.55
CA HIS A 21 5.33 0.31 11.48
C HIS A 21 4.54 1.00 12.60
N ARG A 22 3.35 1.55 12.31
CA ARG A 22 2.51 2.20 13.33
C ARG A 22 1.79 1.22 14.26
N VAL A 23 1.41 0.03 13.78
CA VAL A 23 0.64 -0.95 14.56
C VAL A 23 1.52 -1.77 15.51
N PHE A 24 2.74 -2.09 15.10
CA PHE A 24 3.68 -2.91 15.87
C PHE A 24 4.83 -2.05 16.42
N PRO A 25 4.84 -1.74 17.73
CA PRO A 25 5.92 -0.95 18.32
C PRO A 25 7.23 -1.74 18.54
N GLY A 26 7.31 -3.02 18.17
CA GLY A 26 8.47 -3.88 18.41
C GLY A 26 9.74 -3.38 17.69
N LYS A 27 10.87 -3.27 18.40
CA LYS A 27 12.12 -2.72 17.82
C LYS A 27 12.57 -3.46 16.55
N ARG A 28 12.42 -4.79 16.51
CA ARG A 28 12.79 -5.63 15.35
C ARG A 28 11.83 -5.41 14.16
N SER A 29 10.53 -5.35 14.41
CA SER A 29 9.51 -5.12 13.38
C SER A 29 9.61 -3.71 12.79
N GLN A 30 9.95 -2.70 13.60
CA GLN A 30 10.21 -1.35 13.09
C GLN A 30 11.43 -1.28 12.15
N ILE A 31 12.52 -1.98 12.49
CA ILE A 31 13.71 -2.03 11.63
C ILE A 31 13.37 -2.75 10.32
N ALA A 32 12.70 -3.91 10.39
CA ALA A 32 12.27 -4.65 9.21
C ALA A 32 11.36 -3.83 8.29
N ALA A 33 10.40 -3.09 8.85
CA ALA A 33 9.51 -2.21 8.09
C ALA A 33 10.27 -1.07 7.39
N LYS A 34 11.19 -0.40 8.09
CA LYS A 34 12.02 0.67 7.50
C LYS A 34 12.90 0.14 6.36
N VAL A 35 13.51 -1.04 6.55
CA VAL A 35 14.30 -1.69 5.50
C VAL A 35 13.42 -2.02 4.29
N ALA A 36 12.23 -2.59 4.50
CA ALA A 36 11.30 -2.86 3.40
C ALA A 36 10.86 -1.61 2.66
N ILE A 37 10.55 -0.51 3.36
CA ILE A 37 10.22 0.79 2.74
C ILE A 37 11.39 1.30 1.90
N ALA A 38 12.62 1.24 2.41
CA ALA A 38 13.80 1.66 1.66
C ALA A 38 13.97 0.83 0.38
N VAL A 39 13.83 -0.49 0.47
CA VAL A 39 13.90 -1.40 -0.69
C VAL A 39 12.82 -1.07 -1.72
N LEU A 40 11.58 -0.82 -1.29
CA LEU A 40 10.46 -0.45 -2.17
C LEU A 40 10.73 0.86 -2.93
N ILE A 41 11.26 1.88 -2.25
CA ILE A 41 11.60 3.17 -2.86
C ILE A 41 12.74 3.00 -3.87
N VAL A 42 13.80 2.29 -3.49
CA VAL A 42 14.95 2.05 -4.37
C VAL A 42 14.51 1.30 -5.63
N ARG A 43 13.69 0.24 -5.49
CA ARG A 43 13.12 -0.46 -6.64
C ARG A 43 12.27 0.47 -7.50
N GLY A 44 11.40 1.28 -6.89
CA GLY A 44 10.56 2.24 -7.59
C GLY A 44 11.38 3.21 -8.45
N LEU A 45 12.45 3.77 -7.89
CA LEU A 45 13.36 4.66 -8.61
C LEU A 45 14.07 3.94 -9.77
N ILE A 46 14.62 2.74 -9.53
CA ILE A 46 15.30 1.95 -10.57
C ILE A 46 14.37 1.70 -11.76
N PHE A 47 13.15 1.21 -11.50
CA PHE A 47 12.19 0.94 -12.56
C PHE A 47 11.68 2.21 -13.25
N PHE A 48 11.53 3.31 -12.50
CA PHE A 48 11.19 4.60 -13.08
C PHE A 48 12.26 5.06 -14.07
N PHE A 49 13.54 5.02 -13.70
CA PHE A 49 14.63 5.39 -14.59
C PHE A 49 14.79 4.43 -15.78
N LEU A 50 14.63 3.11 -15.57
CA LEU A 50 14.66 2.13 -16.66
C LEU A 50 13.56 2.37 -17.69
N LEU A 51 12.36 2.75 -17.24
CA LEU A 51 11.23 3.04 -18.13
C LEU A 51 11.35 4.44 -18.77
N ALA A 52 11.86 5.42 -18.03
CA ALA A 52 12.10 6.77 -18.55
C ALA A 52 13.19 6.79 -19.63
N PHE A 53 14.26 6.00 -19.45
CA PHE A 53 15.38 5.85 -20.38
C PHE A 53 15.34 4.52 -21.14
N GLN A 54 14.15 4.07 -21.53
CA GLN A 54 13.98 2.78 -22.21
C GLN A 54 14.68 2.67 -23.57
N CYS A 55 15.01 3.80 -24.22
CA CYS A 55 15.72 3.84 -25.49
C CYS A 55 16.78 4.94 -25.49
N VAL A 56 17.95 4.63 -26.05
CA VAL A 56 19.01 5.60 -26.31
C VAL A 56 19.32 5.60 -27.82
N PRO A 57 19.11 6.72 -28.54
CA PRO A 57 18.55 8.00 -28.11
C PRO A 57 17.01 7.97 -27.97
N LEU A 58 16.46 8.86 -27.13
CA LEU A 58 15.01 8.98 -26.88
C LEU A 58 14.20 9.26 -28.16
N THR A 59 14.84 9.89 -29.17
CA THR A 59 14.27 10.16 -30.50
C THR A 59 13.89 8.90 -31.27
N ALA A 60 14.54 7.76 -30.99
CA ALA A 60 14.22 6.48 -31.63
C ALA A 60 12.87 5.89 -31.18
N ILE A 61 12.23 6.46 -30.15
CA ILE A 61 10.87 6.08 -29.73
C ILE A 61 9.83 6.53 -30.77
N TRP A 62 10.04 7.71 -31.39
CA TRP A 62 9.10 8.30 -32.35
C TRP A 62 9.56 8.17 -33.80
N ASP A 63 10.86 8.15 -34.04
CA ASP A 63 11.44 7.95 -35.37
C ASP A 63 12.07 6.55 -35.48
N LYS A 64 11.33 5.63 -36.11
CA LYS A 64 11.80 4.25 -36.35
C LYS A 64 12.97 4.17 -37.34
N SER A 65 13.32 5.26 -38.01
CA SER A 65 14.45 5.35 -38.94
C SER A 65 15.79 5.59 -38.21
N ALA A 66 15.75 6.13 -36.99
CA ALA A 66 16.93 6.35 -36.18
C ALA A 66 17.44 5.03 -35.58
N LYS A 67 18.71 4.66 -35.86
CA LYS A 67 19.40 3.52 -35.23
C LYS A 67 19.62 3.77 -33.74
N GLY A 68 18.60 3.49 -32.93
CA GLY A 68 18.68 3.51 -31.47
C GLY A 68 18.75 2.11 -30.88
N HIS A 69 19.42 1.98 -29.72
CA HIS A 69 19.40 0.75 -28.94
C HIS A 69 18.32 0.89 -27.86
N CYS A 70 17.25 0.10 -27.98
CA CYS A 70 16.16 0.07 -27.01
C CYS A 70 16.28 -1.16 -26.10
N LEU A 71 15.98 -0.95 -24.82
CA LEU A 71 15.91 -2.03 -23.85
C LEU A 71 14.69 -2.90 -24.11
N ASN A 72 14.85 -4.20 -23.82
CA ASN A 72 13.79 -5.17 -24.06
C ASN A 72 12.70 -5.03 -22.99
N LEU A 73 11.58 -4.36 -23.33
CA LEU A 73 10.44 -4.14 -22.43
C LEU A 73 9.91 -5.44 -21.82
N LYS A 74 10.01 -6.57 -22.54
CA LYS A 74 9.62 -7.89 -22.02
C LYS A 74 10.51 -8.30 -20.84
N ALA A 75 11.83 -8.15 -20.98
CA ALA A 75 12.77 -8.48 -19.91
C ALA A 75 12.57 -7.60 -18.66
N ILE A 76 12.33 -6.30 -18.86
CA ILE A 76 11.99 -5.37 -17.77
C ILE A 76 10.68 -5.79 -17.10
N GLY A 77 9.67 -6.17 -17.90
CA GLY A 77 8.39 -6.66 -17.41
C GLY A 77 8.53 -7.92 -16.54
N TYR A 78 9.30 -8.91 -16.98
CA TYR A 78 9.58 -10.12 -16.21
C TYR A 78 10.32 -9.83 -14.91
N ALA A 79 11.39 -9.03 -14.97
CA ALA A 79 12.13 -8.62 -13.78
C ALA A 79 11.24 -7.88 -12.76
N GLY A 80 10.36 -7.01 -13.26
CA GLY A 80 9.39 -6.29 -12.45
C GLY A 80 8.33 -7.20 -11.82
N ALA A 81 7.85 -8.21 -12.55
CA ALA A 81 6.89 -9.18 -12.03
C ALA A 81 7.52 -10.06 -10.93
N ILE A 82 8.71 -10.61 -11.17
CA ILE A 82 9.43 -11.45 -10.18
C ILE A 82 9.72 -10.65 -8.92
N SER A 83 10.22 -9.42 -9.06
CA SER A 83 10.50 -8.53 -7.93
C SER A 83 9.22 -8.18 -7.16
N GLY A 84 8.11 -7.97 -7.87
CA GLY A 84 6.79 -7.71 -7.27
C GLY A 84 6.34 -8.86 -6.38
N ILE A 85 6.43 -10.11 -6.87
CA ILE A 85 6.09 -11.33 -6.11
C ILE A 85 6.97 -11.45 -4.87
N ALA A 86 8.28 -11.23 -5.01
CA ALA A 86 9.21 -11.32 -3.89
C ALA A 86 8.83 -10.36 -2.75
N GLU A 87 8.45 -9.13 -3.09
CA GLU A 87 7.97 -8.16 -2.12
C GLU A 87 6.65 -8.55 -1.47
N ASP A 88 5.71 -9.12 -2.23
CA ASP A 88 4.43 -9.58 -1.70
C ASP A 88 4.64 -10.70 -0.66
N VAL A 89 5.59 -11.61 -0.94
CA VAL A 89 6.00 -12.66 0.00
C VAL A 89 6.66 -12.06 1.25
N VAL A 90 7.56 -11.08 1.09
CA VAL A 90 8.19 -10.41 2.23
C VAL A 90 7.16 -9.72 3.12
N LEU A 91 6.17 -9.03 2.52
CA LEU A 91 5.07 -8.40 3.24
C LEU A 91 4.18 -9.41 3.98
N LEU A 92 3.97 -10.60 3.40
CA LEU A 92 3.21 -11.69 4.04
C LEU A 92 3.96 -12.31 5.22
N ILE A 93 5.29 -12.47 5.11
CA ILE A 93 6.11 -13.09 6.16
C ILE A 93 6.37 -12.13 7.32
N MET A 94 6.56 -10.83 7.04
CA MET A 94 6.86 -9.79 8.02
C MET A 94 5.98 -9.80 9.28
N PRO A 95 4.64 -9.94 9.21
CA PRO A 95 3.79 -9.94 10.39
C PRO A 95 3.73 -11.27 11.19
N ILE A 96 4.17 -12.40 10.60
CA ILE A 96 4.00 -13.73 11.21
C ILE A 96 4.77 -13.89 12.54
N PRO A 97 6.02 -13.41 12.67
CA PRO A 97 6.76 -13.53 13.93
C PRO A 97 6.16 -12.71 15.07
N GLU A 98 5.61 -11.52 14.78
CA GLU A 98 4.96 -10.66 15.78
C GLU A 98 3.63 -11.26 16.26
N LEU A 99 2.93 -11.96 15.37
CA LEU A 99 1.70 -12.70 15.69
C LEU A 99 1.90 -13.81 16.71
N LEU A 100 3.00 -14.57 16.58
CA LEU A 100 3.26 -15.72 17.44
C LEU A 100 3.65 -15.32 18.87
N HIS A 101 4.11 -14.08 19.06
CA HIS A 101 4.66 -13.62 20.33
C HIS A 101 3.72 -12.69 21.13
N LEU A 102 2.55 -12.29 20.60
CA LEU A 102 1.80 -11.20 21.22
C LEU A 102 0.27 -11.42 21.26
N GLN A 103 -0.30 -11.39 22.47
CA GLN A 103 -1.76 -11.35 22.70
C GLN A 103 -2.31 -9.98 22.26
N LEU A 104 -2.55 -9.83 20.96
CA LEU A 104 -3.01 -8.59 20.34
C LEU A 104 -4.52 -8.40 20.55
N GLY A 105 -4.91 -7.23 21.07
CA GLY A 105 -6.32 -6.83 21.16
C GLY A 105 -7.03 -6.78 19.79
N LEU A 106 -8.35 -6.97 19.79
CA LEU A 106 -9.21 -7.10 18.58
C LEU A 106 -8.95 -6.05 17.50
N LYS A 107 -8.69 -4.80 17.90
CA LYS A 107 -8.38 -3.72 16.95
C LYS A 107 -7.15 -4.08 16.10
N LYS A 108 -6.02 -4.46 16.71
CA LYS A 108 -4.78 -4.80 16.00
C LYS A 108 -4.94 -6.04 15.12
N LYS A 109 -5.68 -7.04 15.61
CA LYS A 109 -6.04 -8.26 14.87
C LYS A 109 -6.77 -7.95 13.54
N LEU A 110 -7.72 -7.01 13.54
CA LEU A 110 -8.44 -6.63 12.32
C LEU A 110 -7.54 -5.95 11.27
N GLY A 111 -6.61 -5.09 11.73
CA GLY A 111 -5.67 -4.41 10.83
C GLY A 111 -4.73 -5.40 10.14
N LEU A 112 -4.37 -6.46 10.87
CA LEU A 112 -3.54 -7.53 10.34
C LEU A 112 -4.27 -8.42 9.33
N ILE A 113 -5.51 -8.81 9.61
CA ILE A 113 -6.34 -9.59 8.65
C ILE A 113 -6.42 -8.82 7.33
N PHE A 114 -6.67 -7.52 7.41
CA PHE A 114 -6.72 -6.65 6.24
C PHE A 114 -5.41 -6.68 5.44
N MET A 115 -4.27 -6.56 6.11
CA MET A 115 -2.95 -6.66 5.46
C MET A 115 -2.69 -8.00 4.79
N PHE A 116 -3.10 -9.08 5.44
CA PHE A 116 -2.93 -10.43 4.88
C PHE A 116 -3.78 -10.59 3.61
N CYS A 117 -5.02 -10.09 3.61
CA CYS A 117 -5.88 -10.06 2.42
C CYS A 117 -5.28 -9.24 1.28
N LEU A 118 -4.63 -8.12 1.59
CA LEU A 118 -3.99 -7.29 0.57
C LEU A 118 -2.73 -7.94 0.00
N GLY A 119 -1.91 -8.54 0.85
CA GLY A 119 -0.72 -9.28 0.42
C GLY A 119 -1.08 -10.47 -0.46
N SER A 120 -2.13 -11.24 -0.10
CA SER A 120 -2.61 -12.35 -0.92
C SER A 120 -3.21 -11.88 -2.25
N PHE A 121 -3.97 -10.78 -2.24
CA PHE A 121 -4.48 -10.17 -3.46
C PHE A 121 -3.34 -9.67 -4.38
N GLY A 122 -2.32 -9.03 -3.81
CA GLY A 122 -1.12 -8.60 -4.53
C GLY A 122 -0.38 -9.78 -5.20
N CYS A 123 -0.21 -10.90 -4.48
CA CYS A 123 0.34 -12.12 -5.06
C CYS A 123 -0.46 -12.62 -6.26
N ILE A 124 -1.80 -12.66 -6.16
CA ILE A 124 -2.67 -13.10 -7.26
C ILE A 124 -2.53 -12.16 -8.46
N ALA A 125 -2.57 -10.84 -8.23
CA ALA A 125 -2.39 -9.84 -9.27
C ALA A 125 -1.02 -9.98 -9.98
N SER A 126 0.05 -10.22 -9.21
CA SER A 126 1.39 -10.46 -9.75
C SER A 126 1.46 -11.73 -10.63
N VAL A 127 0.77 -12.81 -10.26
CA VAL A 127 0.70 -14.05 -11.07
C VAL A 127 -0.09 -13.82 -12.36
N VAL A 128 -1.23 -13.12 -12.30
CA VAL A 128 -2.01 -12.75 -13.49
C VAL A 128 -1.16 -11.92 -14.44
N ARG A 129 -0.44 -10.92 -13.93
CA ARG A 129 0.47 -10.10 -14.73
C ARG A 129 1.57 -10.91 -15.41
N LEU A 130 2.15 -11.89 -14.71
CA LEU A 130 3.16 -12.78 -15.29
C LEU A 130 2.55 -13.64 -16.41
N LYS A 131 1.35 -14.18 -16.20
CA LYS A 131 0.61 -14.93 -17.24
C LYS A 131 0.35 -14.08 -18.48
N SER A 132 -0.06 -12.84 -18.31
CA SER A 132 -0.27 -11.92 -19.43
C SER A 132 1.04 -11.64 -20.17
N LEU A 133 2.15 -11.39 -19.45
CA LEU A 133 3.48 -11.22 -20.06
C LEU A 133 3.92 -12.46 -20.87
N VAL A 134 3.63 -13.66 -20.38
CA VAL A 134 3.91 -14.92 -21.09
C VAL A 134 3.01 -15.06 -22.33
N SER A 135 1.72 -14.71 -22.23
CA SER A 135 0.78 -14.74 -23.36
C SER A 135 1.21 -13.74 -24.45
N PHE A 136 1.57 -12.51 -24.07
CA PHE A 136 2.16 -11.53 -25.00
C PHE A 136 3.47 -11.99 -25.65
N ALA A 137 4.20 -12.90 -25.02
CA ALA A 137 5.42 -13.45 -25.59
C ALA A 137 5.16 -14.57 -26.60
N ASN A 138 4.04 -15.29 -26.49
CA ASN A 138 3.71 -16.47 -27.31
C ASN A 138 2.55 -16.28 -28.30
N SER A 139 1.71 -15.26 -28.15
CA SER A 139 0.49 -15.09 -28.95
C SER A 139 0.70 -14.29 -30.25
N PHE A 140 0.00 -14.72 -31.31
CA PHE A 140 0.01 -14.13 -32.65
C PHE A 140 -0.89 -12.88 -32.76
N ASP A 141 -1.83 -12.67 -31.82
CA ASP A 141 -2.74 -11.51 -31.78
C ASP A 141 -2.75 -10.79 -30.41
N PRO A 142 -2.02 -9.67 -30.24
CA PRO A 142 -1.84 -8.96 -28.96
C PRO A 142 -3.03 -8.07 -28.54
N THR A 143 -4.07 -7.94 -29.36
CA THR A 143 -5.19 -7.01 -29.10
C THR A 143 -6.24 -7.61 -28.16
N TRP A 144 -6.47 -8.93 -28.23
CA TRP A 144 -7.53 -9.60 -27.45
C TRP A 144 -7.13 -9.83 -25.99
N ASP A 145 -5.88 -10.27 -25.76
CA ASP A 145 -5.33 -10.48 -24.41
C ASP A 145 -5.12 -9.18 -23.61
N ASN A 146 -5.03 -8.02 -24.28
CA ASN A 146 -4.90 -6.73 -23.61
C ASN A 146 -6.19 -6.30 -22.90
N ALA A 147 -7.37 -6.69 -23.40
CA ALA A 147 -8.65 -6.24 -22.85
C ALA A 147 -8.87 -6.76 -21.42
N ASP A 148 -8.61 -8.05 -21.19
CA ASP A 148 -8.72 -8.65 -19.86
C ASP A 148 -7.70 -8.07 -18.88
N VAL A 149 -6.49 -7.75 -19.35
CA VAL A 149 -5.44 -7.13 -18.53
C VAL A 149 -5.84 -5.73 -18.08
N VAL A 150 -6.41 -4.94 -18.98
CA VAL A 150 -6.84 -3.56 -18.67
C VAL A 150 -8.00 -3.59 -17.66
N SER A 151 -8.95 -4.52 -17.83
CA SER A 151 -10.07 -4.69 -16.88
C SER A 151 -9.57 -5.10 -15.50
N TRP A 152 -8.69 -6.11 -15.42
CA TRP A 152 -8.11 -6.58 -14.17
C TRP A 152 -7.28 -5.51 -13.46
N SER A 153 -6.47 -4.76 -14.21
CA SER A 153 -5.67 -3.64 -13.69
C SER A 153 -6.56 -2.51 -13.14
N GLY A 154 -7.73 -2.28 -13.75
CA GLY A 154 -8.72 -1.32 -13.26
C GLY A 154 -9.29 -1.74 -11.91
N VAL A 155 -9.68 -3.01 -11.77
CA VAL A 155 -10.15 -3.54 -10.48
C VAL A 155 -9.05 -3.46 -9.42
N GLU A 156 -7.82 -3.83 -9.78
CA GLU A 156 -6.65 -3.77 -8.90
C GLU A 156 -6.40 -2.33 -8.39
N MET A 157 -6.45 -1.32 -9.26
CA MET A 157 -6.30 0.08 -8.87
C MET A 157 -7.40 0.54 -7.91
N ASN A 158 -8.67 0.23 -8.21
CA ASN A 158 -9.79 0.64 -7.36
C ASN A 158 -9.69 0.00 -5.97
N VAL A 159 -9.34 -1.28 -5.89
CA VAL A 159 -9.12 -1.98 -4.62
C VAL A 159 -7.94 -1.38 -3.86
N ALA A 160 -6.84 -1.06 -4.53
CA ALA A 160 -5.67 -0.43 -3.90
C ALA A 160 -6.00 0.96 -3.33
N VAL A 161 -6.79 1.76 -4.04
CA VAL A 161 -7.23 3.10 -3.58
C VAL A 161 -8.17 2.99 -2.39
N VAL A 162 -9.18 2.12 -2.45
CA VAL A 162 -10.09 1.84 -1.32
C VAL A 162 -9.30 1.34 -0.12
N CYS A 163 -8.31 0.49 -0.35
CA CYS A 163 -7.43 0.02 0.72
C CYS A 163 -6.61 1.14 1.37
N GLY A 164 -5.98 1.98 0.55
CA GLY A 164 -5.20 3.13 1.04
C GLY A 164 -6.06 4.08 1.86
N SER A 165 -7.29 4.35 1.39
CA SER A 165 -8.23 5.21 2.12
C SER A 165 -8.73 4.56 3.41
N LEU A 166 -8.98 3.25 3.47
CA LEU A 166 -9.30 2.52 4.70
C LEU A 166 -8.15 2.53 5.72
N ALA A 167 -6.90 2.36 5.26
CA ALA A 167 -5.72 2.45 6.11
C ALA A 167 -5.56 3.86 6.70
N ALA A 168 -5.79 4.91 5.89
CA ALA A 168 -5.78 6.30 6.32
C ALA A 168 -6.94 6.62 7.27
N LEU A 169 -8.15 6.13 6.98
CA LEU A 169 -9.34 6.31 7.83
C LEU A 169 -9.08 5.72 9.21
N ARG A 170 -8.45 4.54 9.28
CA ARG A 170 -8.11 3.90 10.54
C ARG A 170 -7.06 4.67 11.35
N ALA A 171 -6.09 5.27 10.66
CA ALA A 171 -5.13 6.18 11.30
C ALA A 171 -5.83 7.43 11.88
N LEU A 172 -6.82 7.96 11.16
CA LEU A 172 -7.63 9.10 11.57
C LEU A 172 -8.55 8.74 12.75
N ILE A 173 -9.22 7.58 12.70
CA ILE A 173 -10.09 7.08 13.77
C ILE A 173 -9.32 6.92 15.08
N ASN A 174 -8.10 6.38 15.05
CA ASN A 174 -7.27 6.26 16.25
C ASN A 174 -6.83 7.62 16.82
N TYR A 175 -6.83 8.69 16.02
CA TYR A 175 -6.52 10.05 16.46
C TYR A 175 -7.77 10.79 16.96
N LEU A 176 -8.93 10.57 16.32
CA LEU A 176 -10.21 11.19 16.68
C LEU A 176 -10.86 10.57 17.92
N ILE A 177 -10.74 9.26 18.15
CA ILE A 177 -11.31 8.61 19.33
C ILE A 177 -10.84 9.27 20.64
N PRO A 178 -9.53 9.44 20.92
CA PRO A 178 -9.12 10.10 22.16
C PRO A 178 -9.61 11.55 22.23
N PHE A 179 -9.61 12.28 21.12
CA PHE A 179 -10.14 13.66 21.08
C PHE A 179 -11.62 13.72 21.51
N PHE A 180 -12.49 12.86 20.97
CA PHE A 180 -13.90 12.83 21.38
C PHE A 180 -14.12 12.31 22.79
N THR A 181 -13.23 11.44 23.29
CA THR A 181 -13.34 10.92 24.66
C THR A 181 -12.99 12.02 25.67
N THR A 182 -11.91 12.76 25.43
CA THR A 182 -11.49 13.91 26.25
C THR A 182 -12.54 15.04 26.23
N VAL A 183 -13.08 15.37 25.06
CA VAL A 183 -14.15 16.41 24.95
C VAL A 183 -15.40 16.02 25.74
N LYS A 184 -15.74 14.72 25.79
CA LYS A 184 -16.89 14.24 26.56
C LYS A 184 -16.65 14.32 28.06
N GLU A 185 -15.42 14.07 28.51
CA GLU A 185 -15.00 14.17 29.91
C GLU A 185 -15.01 15.63 30.41
N ASP A 186 -14.37 16.55 29.66
CA ASP A 186 -14.34 17.99 29.94
C ASP A 186 -15.74 18.61 30.02
N THR A 187 -16.62 18.22 29.07
CA THR A 187 -18.01 18.73 29.06
C THR A 187 -18.80 18.21 30.25
N SER A 188 -18.50 17.01 30.75
CA SER A 188 -19.20 16.43 31.91
C SER A 188 -18.75 17.04 33.24
N GLU A 189 -17.44 17.31 33.42
CA GLU A 189 -16.93 18.01 34.60
C GLU A 189 -17.44 19.45 34.67
N SER A 190 -17.45 20.15 33.53
CA SER A 190 -17.95 21.52 33.44
C SER A 190 -19.46 21.63 33.70
N MET A 191 -20.25 20.60 33.40
CA MET A 191 -21.69 20.57 33.73
C MET A 191 -21.94 20.30 35.22
N TYR A 192 -21.10 19.46 35.85
CA TYR A 192 -21.21 19.13 37.27
C TYR A 192 -20.86 20.32 38.17
N SER A 193 -19.78 21.06 37.88
CA SER A 193 -19.38 22.24 38.66
C SER A 193 -20.45 23.34 38.64
N LEU A 194 -21.08 23.58 37.49
CA LEU A 194 -22.19 24.54 37.37
C LEU A 194 -23.47 24.11 38.13
N GLN A 195 -23.66 22.82 38.35
CA GLN A 195 -24.75 22.31 39.19
C GLN A 195 -24.45 22.44 40.69
N GLU A 196 -23.17 22.37 41.08
CA GLU A 196 -22.72 22.53 42.47
C GLU A 196 -22.85 24.00 42.91
N ASP A 197 -22.33 24.94 42.10
CA ASP A 197 -22.48 26.39 42.32
C ASP A 197 -23.96 26.82 42.42
N ARG A 198 -24.83 26.23 41.60
CA ARG A 198 -26.27 26.51 41.65
C ARG A 198 -26.93 26.00 42.94
N LYS A 199 -26.43 24.91 43.51
CA LYS A 199 -26.96 24.37 44.78
C LYS A 199 -26.51 25.19 45.97
N GLU A 200 -25.27 25.65 45.97
CA GLU A 200 -24.73 26.49 47.06
C GLU A 200 -25.43 27.86 47.10
N GLY A 201 -25.62 28.51 45.94
CA GLY A 201 -26.35 29.79 45.86
C GLY A 201 -27.86 29.71 46.17
N ALA A 202 -28.46 28.52 46.22
CA ALA A 202 -29.86 28.33 46.59
C ALA A 202 -30.08 28.08 48.10
N ILE A 203 -29.01 27.88 48.87
CA ILE A 203 -29.07 27.63 50.33
C ILE A 203 -28.84 28.92 51.14
N GLU A 204 -28.25 29.96 50.53
CA GLU A 204 -28.00 31.27 51.16
C GLU A 204 -29.15 32.30 51.04
N VAL A 205 -30.31 31.93 50.48
CA VAL A 205 -31.51 32.79 50.34
C VAL A 205 -32.67 32.24 51.16
#